data_AF-A0A846A2V0-F1
#
_entry.id   AF-A0A846A2V0-F1
#
_cell.length_a   1.000
_cell.length_b   1.000
_cell.length_c   1.000
_cell.angle_alpha   90.00
_cell.angle_beta   90.00
_cell.angle_gamma   90.00
#
_symmetry.space_group_name_H-M   'P 1'
#
loop_
_entity.id
_entity.type
_entity.pdbx_description
1 polymer ?
#
loop_
_entity_poly.entity_id
_entity_poly.type
_entity_poly.pdbx_seq_one_letter_code
_entity_poly.pdbx_strand_id
1 'polypeptide(L)' 'SLGTGIIIGTYLTILKLGLNEDIGDRPLLILAVLLISTGVQLFSLGLLGELLMRTYHESQGRPIYRVREVVSFNVEQP' A
#
# COMPACT_ATOMS: atom_id res chain seq x y z
N SER A 1 -5.54 -14.37 -0.51
CA SER A 1 -5.09 -13.09 0.08
C SER A 1 -6.25 -12.35 0.73
N LEU A 2 -7.19 -11.72 0.02
CA LEU A 2 -8.39 -11.12 0.65
C LEU A 2 -9.65 -11.97 0.43
N GLY A 3 -9.91 -12.37 -0.82
CA GLY A 3 -11.08 -13.19 -1.18
C GLY A 3 -11.15 -14.52 -0.45
N THR A 4 -10.01 -15.21 -0.29
CA THR A 4 -9.92 -16.45 0.50
C THR A 4 -10.31 -16.22 1.97
N GLY A 5 -9.88 -15.11 2.57
CA GLY A 5 -10.23 -14.75 3.95
C GLY A 5 -11.73 -14.44 4.10
N ILE A 6 -12.33 -13.77 3.10
CA ILE A 6 -13.77 -13.49 3.06
C ILE A 6 -14.59 -14.77 2.90
N ILE A 7 -14.15 -15.70 2.04
CA ILE A 7 -14.82 -16.99 1.83
C ILE A 7 -14.78 -17.81 3.12
N ILE A 8 -13.60 -17.93 3.74
CA ILE A 8 -13.43 -18.67 5.00
C ILE A 8 -14.22 -17.99 6.14
N GLY A 9 -14.16 -16.66 6.24
CA GLY A 9 -14.89 -15.90 7.25
C GLY A 9 -16.41 -16.04 7.13
N THR A 10 -16.95 -15.96 5.90
CA THR A 10 -18.38 -16.17 5.63
C THR A 10 -18.79 -17.60 5.98
N TYR A 11 -17.98 -18.59 5.59
CA TYR A 11 -18.22 -19.99 5.92
C TYR A 11 -18.28 -20.23 7.44
N LEU A 12 -17.31 -19.71 8.20
CA LEU A 12 -17.28 -19.82 9.66
C LEU A 12 -18.45 -19.06 10.32
N THR A 13 -18.86 -17.93 9.75
CA THR A 13 -19.99 -17.14 10.27
C THR A 13 -21.31 -17.91 10.14
N ILE A 14 -21.53 -18.58 9.00
CA ILE A 14 -22.70 -19.45 8.79
C ILE A 14 -22.69 -20.63 9.77
N LEU A 15 -21.53 -21.23 10.02
CA LEU A 15 -21.38 -22.30 11.02
C LEU A 15 -21.67 -21.82 12.45
N LYS A 16 -21.21 -20.63 12.83
CA LYS A 16 -21.42 -20.07 14.18
C LYS A 16 -22.90 -19.78 14.42
N LEU A 17 -23.55 -19.12 13.46
CA LEU A 17 -24.92 -18.63 13.61
C LEU A 17 -25.97 -19.70 13.27
N GLY A 18 -25.67 -20.61 12.35
CA GLY A 18 -26.58 -21.68 11.92
C GLY A 18 -26.49 -22.96 12.75
N LEU A 19 -25.27 -23.36 13.15
CA LEU A 19 -25.04 -24.63 13.86
C LEU A 19 -24.70 -24.44 15.36
N ASN A 20 -24.58 -23.20 15.86
CA ASN A 20 -24.23 -22.88 17.24
C ASN A 20 -22.92 -23.54 17.72
N GLU A 21 -22.03 -23.89 16.80
CA GLU A 21 -20.75 -24.52 17.08
C GLU A 21 -19.76 -23.52 17.67
N ASP A 22 -18.92 -23.96 18.61
CA ASP A 22 -17.86 -23.12 19.15
C ASP A 22 -16.63 -23.11 18.21
N ILE A 23 -16.40 -21.92 17.64
CA ILE A 23 -15.35 -21.67 16.64
C ILE A 23 -14.19 -20.85 17.22
N GLY A 24 -14.27 -20.45 18.50
CA GLY A 24 -13.29 -19.58 19.15
C GLY A 24 -11.87 -20.16 19.17
N ASP A 25 -11.73 -21.47 19.36
CA ASP A 25 -10.44 -22.17 19.43
C ASP A 25 -9.88 -22.60 18.07
N ARG A 26 -10.62 -22.41 16.97
CA ARG A 26 -10.17 -22.90 15.67
C ARG A 26 -9.16 -21.93 15.06
N PRO A 27 -7.90 -22.35 14.78
CA PRO A 27 -6.87 -21.47 14.20
C PRO A 27 -7.26 -20.90 12.83
N LEU A 28 -8.24 -21.53 12.16
CA LEU A 28 -8.88 -21.06 10.92
C LEU A 28 -9.55 -19.69 11.05
N LEU A 29 -10.11 -19.34 12.22
CA LEU A 29 -10.76 -18.04 12.44
C LEU A 29 -9.72 -16.91 12.48
N ILE A 30 -8.63 -17.13 13.21
CA ILE A 30 -7.51 -16.19 13.30
C ILE A 30 -6.88 -16.02 11.92
N LEU A 31 -6.67 -17.12 11.17
CA LEU A 31 -6.15 -17.08 9.81
C LEU A 31 -7.04 -16.25 8.86
N ALA A 32 -8.36 -16.40 8.95
CA ALA A 32 -9.30 -15.62 8.14
C ALA A 32 -9.19 -14.12 8.41
N VAL A 33 -9.14 -13.72 9.68
CA VAL A 33 -8.98 -12.32 10.09
C VAL A 33 -7.63 -11.77 9.64
N LEU A 34 -6.55 -12.53 9.81
CA LEU A 34 -5.21 -12.13 9.37
C LEU A 34 -5.15 -11.92 7.85
N LEU A 35 -5.75 -12.81 7.07
CA LEU A 35 -5.80 -12.69 5.61
C LEU A 35 -6.56 -11.43 5.16
N ILE A 36 -7.71 -11.15 5.78
CA ILE A 36 -8.48 -9.93 5.49
C ILE A 36 -7.68 -8.69 5.90
N SER A 37 -7.14 -8.66 7.13
CA SER A 37 -6.38 -7.52 7.66
C SER A 37 -5.16 -7.20 6.80
N THR A 38 -4.38 -8.22 6.45
CA THR A 38 -3.17 -8.07 5.62
C THR A 38 -3.52 -7.60 4.21
N GLY A 39 -4.62 -8.09 3.63
CA GLY A 39 -5.05 -7.64 2.31
C GLY A 39 -5.47 -6.17 2.29
N VAL A 40 -6.18 -5.70 3.31
CA VAL A 40 -6.52 -4.28 3.46
C VAL A 40 -5.24 -3.44 3.69
N GLN A 41 -4.33 -3.91 4.54
CA GLN A 41 -3.06 -3.23 4.81
C GLN A 41 -2.22 -3.05 3.54
N LEU A 42 -2.07 -4.08 2.72
CA LEU A 42 -1.32 -3.99 1.46
C LEU A 42 -1.96 -3.00 0.48
N PHE A 43 -3.28 -2.96 0.41
CA PHE A 43 -4.00 -1.96 -0.38
C PHE A 43 -3.73 -0.53 0.11
N SER A 44 -3.87 -0.30 1.42
CA SER A 44 -3.60 1.00 2.04
C SER A 44 -2.14 1.44 1.88
N LEU A 45 -1.18 0.53 2.05
CA LEU A 45 0.24 0.79 1.89
C LEU A 45 0.59 1.13 0.43
N GLY A 46 -0.05 0.50 -0.55
CA GLY A 46 0.12 0.84 -1.96
C GLY A 46 -0.31 2.27 -2.27
N LEU A 47 -1.50 2.67 -1.84
CA LEU A 47 -2.01 4.04 -2.02
C LEU A 47 -1.12 5.05 -1.27
N LEU A 48 -0.71 4.73 -0.05
CA LEU A 48 0.17 5.57 0.73
C LEU A 48 1.53 5.74 0.05
N GLY A 49 2.10 4.69 -0.53
CA GLY A 49 3.35 4.74 -1.27
C GLY A 49 3.28 5.67 -2.48
N GLU A 50 2.18 5.65 -3.23
CA GLU A 50 1.98 6.55 -4.37
C GLU A 50 1.91 8.02 -3.92
N LEU A 51 1.17 8.30 -2.84
CA LEU A 51 1.09 9.64 -2.26
C LEU A 51 2.46 10.11 -1.75
N LEU A 52 3.20 9.24 -1.04
CA LEU A 52 4.54 9.53 -0.54
C LEU A 52 5.51 9.84 -1.67
N MET A 53 5.46 9.09 -2.78
CA MET A 53 6.31 9.36 -3.95
C MET A 53 6.00 10.72 -4.56
N ARG A 54 4.71 11.07 -4.71
CA ARG A 54 4.29 12.39 -5.21
C ARG A 54 4.76 13.51 -4.29
N THR A 55 4.51 13.40 -2.98
CA THR A 55 4.96 14.39 -2.01
C THR A 55 6.49 14.48 -1.94
N TYR A 56 7.21 13.37 -2.03
CA TYR A 56 8.67 13.37 -2.07
C TYR A 56 9.18 14.14 -3.29
N HIS A 57 8.72 13.83 -4.50
CA HIS A 57 9.16 14.52 -5.71
C HIS A 57 8.81 16.02 -5.71
N GLU A 58 7.62 16.39 -5.23
CA GLU A 58 7.20 17.79 -5.08
C GLU A 58 8.06 18.53 -4.04
N SER A 59 8.29 17.91 -2.88
CA SER A 59 9.06 18.51 -1.77
C SER A 59 10.56 18.58 -2.03
N GLN A 60 11.07 17.81 -2.99
CA GLN A 60 12.50 17.76 -3.27
C GLN A 60 13.00 19.05 -3.90
N GLY A 61 12.15 19.85 -4.59
CA GLY A 61 12.49 21.20 -5.08
C GLY A 61 13.78 21.28 -5.91
N ARG A 62 14.29 20.13 -6.41
CA ARG A 62 15.58 20.06 -7.10
C ARG A 62 15.34 20.41 -8.56
N PRO A 63 16.06 21.38 -9.13
CA PRO A 63 15.95 21.66 -10.55
C PRO A 63 16.27 20.39 -11.34
N ILE A 64 15.48 20.12 -12.39
CA ILE A 64 15.54 18.91 -13.23
C ILE A 64 16.94 18.72 -13.85
N TYR A 65 17.70 19.80 -13.98
CA TYR A 65 19.05 19.80 -14.50
C TYR A 65 19.99 20.59 -13.56
N ARG A 66 21.24 20.13 -13.50
CA ARG A 66 22.33 20.84 -12.84
C ARG A 66 23.32 21.31 -13.90
N VAL A 67 23.44 22.62 -14.09
CA VAL A 67 24.41 23.21 -15.02
C VAL A 67 25.82 22.82 -14.55
N ARG A 68 26.59 22.12 -15.38
CA ARG A 68 27.99 21.76 -15.07
C ARG A 68 28.96 22.91 -15.35
N GLU A 69 28.70 23.71 -16.38
CA GLU A 69 29.56 24.82 -16.81
C GLU A 69 28.77 25.75 -17.73
N VAL A 70 28.96 27.07 -17.59
CA VAL A 70 28.43 28.08 -18.50
C VAL A 70 29.60 28.61 -19.32
N VAL A 71 29.68 28.23 -20.59
CA VAL A 71 30.72 28.74 -21.51
C VAL A 71 30.25 30.10 -22.01
N SER A 72 30.65 31.16 -21.33
CA SER A 72 30.44 32.53 -21.80
C SER A 72 31.41 32.82 -22.94
N PHE A 73 30.93 32.78 -24.19
CA PHE A 73 31.69 33.35 -25.31
C PHE A 73 31.67 34.87 -25.13
N ASN A 74 32.79 35.43 -24.66
CA ASN A 74 33.00 36.86 -24.64
C ASN A 74 33.10 37.34 -26.09
N VAL A 75 31.98 37.79 -26.65
CA VAL A 75 31.96 38.50 -27.92
C VAL A 75 32.39 39.91 -27.59
N GLU A 76 33.70 40.17 -27.78
CA GLU A 76 34.27 41.51 -27.80
C GLU A 76 33.40 42.37 -28.71
N GLN A 77 32.67 43.31 -28.12
CA GLN A 77 31.89 44.29 -28.88
C GLN A 77 32.85 45.40 -29.35
N PRO A 78 32.71 45.88 -30.60
CA PRO A 78 33.70 46.70 -31.29
C PRO A 78 33.90 48.10 -30.69
#